data_AF-A0A1M5Z2S6-F1
#
_entry.id   AF-A0A1M5Z2S6-F1
#
_cell.length_a   1.000
_cell.length_b   1.000
_cell.length_c   1.000
_cell.angle_alpha   90.00
_cell.angle_beta   90.00
_cell.angle_gamma   90.00
#
_symmetry.space_group_name_H-M   'P 1'
#
loop_
_entity.id
_entity.type
_entity.pdbx_description
1 polymer ?
#
loop_
_entity_poly.entity_id
_entity_poly.type
_entity_poly.pdbx_seq_one_letter_code
_entity_poly.pdbx_strand_id
1 'polypeptide(L)'
;MTTKQTFPPSDKRRTAQAPRRAARVHAEPARALPVFELSFDVEPVVSVVRRHVTLSKEADEAITQELIEMLGRATVQLRTTDHKAAHNDDPVLTTEQAAQFVNVSRPYMAKLIDSGAVELHQKVGNQRRVLRSAVTRWQAAERTRQAKVLKLLSKDLDEEILSS
;
A
#
# COMPACT_ATOMS: atom_id res chain seq x y z
N MET A 1 7.57 22.65 -83.22
CA MET A 1 8.39 22.11 -82.12
C MET A 1 7.44 21.73 -80.99
N THR A 2 7.08 20.44 -80.88
CA THR A 2 7.61 19.49 -79.85
C THR A 2 6.98 19.76 -78.47
N THR A 3 5.83 19.17 -78.11
CA THR A 3 5.51 17.79 -77.64
C THR A 3 5.63 17.55 -76.13
N LYS A 4 4.49 17.11 -75.55
CA LYS A 4 4.26 16.03 -74.55
C LYS A 4 4.88 16.17 -73.14
N GLN A 5 4.04 16.31 -72.09
CA GLN A 5 3.30 15.31 -71.30
C GLN A 5 4.05 14.91 -70.02
N THR A 6 3.36 14.92 -68.87
CA THR A 6 3.23 13.75 -67.96
C THR A 6 2.06 14.00 -67.00
N PHE A 7 1.26 12.95 -66.83
CA PHE A 7 -0.03 12.89 -66.15
C PHE A 7 0.06 12.93 -64.60
N PRO A 8 -1.03 13.31 -63.91
CA PRO A 8 -1.17 13.21 -62.45
C PRO A 8 -1.72 11.83 -62.04
N PRO A 9 -1.46 11.33 -60.81
CA PRO A 9 -2.14 10.13 -60.33
C PRO A 9 -3.48 10.46 -59.70
N SER A 10 -4.41 9.55 -59.96
CA SER A 10 -5.78 9.45 -59.48
C SER A 10 -5.84 8.61 -58.21
N ASP A 11 -6.74 8.93 -57.26
CA ASP A 11 -7.79 8.05 -56.71
C ASP A 11 -8.37 8.69 -55.44
N LYS A 12 -9.61 9.19 -55.46
CA LYS A 12 -10.92 8.50 -55.39
C LYS A 12 -11.46 8.43 -53.95
N ARG A 13 -12.64 9.07 -53.83
CA ARG A 13 -13.79 8.73 -52.97
C ARG A 13 -13.63 9.12 -51.48
N ARG A 14 -14.61 9.73 -50.81
CA ARG A 14 -16.03 9.91 -51.11
C ARG A 14 -16.63 10.88 -50.05
N THR A 15 -17.47 11.82 -50.51
CA THR A 15 -18.82 12.20 -49.98
C THR A 15 -19.00 12.46 -48.47
N ALA A 16 -19.79 13.42 -48.00
CA ALA A 16 -20.68 14.40 -48.60
C ALA A 16 -21.15 15.39 -47.49
N GLN A 17 -21.70 16.50 -47.95
CA GLN A 17 -22.20 17.65 -47.21
C GLN A 17 -23.37 17.39 -46.25
N ALA A 18 -23.46 18.33 -45.29
CA ALA A 18 -24.57 18.74 -44.41
C ALA A 18 -25.89 19.05 -45.20
N PRO A 19 -27.08 19.32 -44.59
CA PRO A 19 -27.28 20.36 -43.56
C PRO A 19 -28.43 20.18 -42.52
N ARG A 20 -28.42 21.14 -41.58
CA ARG A 20 -29.39 21.63 -40.56
C ARG A 20 -30.88 21.41 -40.91
N ARG A 21 -31.86 21.27 -39.99
CA ARG A 21 -32.12 22.04 -38.74
C ARG A 21 -33.32 21.43 -37.98
N ALA A 22 -33.33 21.65 -36.66
CA ALA A 22 -34.49 21.93 -35.79
C ALA A 22 -35.05 20.85 -34.84
N ALA A 23 -35.38 21.36 -33.65
CA ALA A 23 -36.31 20.91 -32.62
C ALA A 23 -35.82 19.89 -31.57
N ARG A 24 -35.64 20.44 -30.36
CA ARG A 24 -35.49 19.78 -29.06
C ARG A 24 -36.57 18.72 -28.83
N VAL A 25 -36.17 17.57 -28.28
CA VAL A 25 -36.77 17.01 -27.07
C VAL A 25 -35.61 16.53 -26.20
N HIS A 26 -35.27 17.29 -25.15
CA HIS A 26 -34.44 16.78 -24.08
C HIS A 26 -35.30 15.76 -23.31
N ALA A 27 -35.25 14.50 -23.73
CA ALA A 27 -35.53 13.42 -22.81
C ALA A 27 -34.29 13.32 -21.91
N GLU A 28 -34.42 13.79 -20.67
CA GLU A 28 -33.47 13.49 -19.61
C GLU A 28 -33.34 11.96 -19.56
N PRO A 29 -32.20 11.34 -19.90
CA PRO A 29 -32.00 9.97 -19.49
C PRO A 29 -31.94 10.05 -17.97
N ALA A 30 -32.98 9.52 -17.30
CA ALA A 30 -32.98 9.30 -15.87
C ALA A 30 -31.58 8.84 -15.48
N ARG A 31 -30.86 9.71 -14.76
CA ARG A 31 -29.44 9.56 -14.49
C ARG A 31 -29.31 8.28 -13.70
N ALA A 32 -29.00 7.17 -14.39
CA ALA A 32 -28.79 5.89 -13.75
C ALA A 32 -27.70 6.14 -12.71
N LEU A 33 -28.08 6.03 -11.44
CA LEU A 33 -27.12 6.18 -10.35
C LEU A 33 -26.02 5.16 -10.64
N PRO A 34 -24.74 5.56 -10.71
CA PRO A 34 -23.67 4.60 -10.89
C PRO A 34 -23.71 3.65 -9.68
N VAL A 35 -24.09 2.40 -9.93
CA VAL A 35 -24.02 1.34 -8.93
C VAL A 35 -22.56 0.90 -8.90
N PHE A 36 -21.88 1.15 -7.79
CA PHE A 36 -20.53 0.66 -7.56
C PHE A 36 -20.62 -0.68 -6.83
N GLU A 37 -19.98 -1.72 -7.38
CA GLU A 37 -19.75 -2.96 -6.65
C GLU A 37 -18.53 -2.76 -5.76
N LEU A 38 -18.70 -2.95 -4.44
CA LEU A 38 -17.64 -2.80 -3.45
C LEU A 38 -17.28 -4.19 -2.91
N SER A 39 -16.05 -4.63 -3.15
CA SER A 39 -15.50 -5.86 -2.58
C SER A 39 -14.62 -5.50 -1.39
N PHE A 40 -14.91 -6.08 -0.22
CA PHE A 40 -14.11 -5.92 0.99
C PHE A 40 -13.51 -7.26 1.41
N ASP A 41 -12.24 -7.26 1.76
CA ASP A 41 -11.59 -8.39 2.42
C ASP A 41 -11.72 -8.23 3.94
N VAL A 42 -12.32 -9.22 4.60
CA VAL A 42 -12.58 -9.21 6.05
C VAL A 42 -11.45 -9.86 6.85
N GLU A 43 -10.57 -10.64 6.22
CA GLU A 43 -9.46 -11.34 6.90
C GLU A 43 -8.52 -10.36 7.64
N PRO A 44 -8.17 -9.17 7.10
CA PRO A 44 -7.35 -8.21 7.84
C PRO A 44 -7.97 -7.76 9.17
N VAL A 45 -9.29 -7.56 9.21
CA VAL A 45 -9.99 -7.15 10.44
C VAL A 45 -9.98 -8.28 11.46
N VAL A 46 -10.30 -9.50 11.01
CA VAL A 46 -10.30 -10.71 11.84
C VAL A 46 -8.91 -10.99 12.42
N SER A 47 -7.85 -10.80 11.62
CA SER A 47 -6.46 -10.99 12.05
C SER A 47 -6.04 -10.05 13.20
N VAL A 48 -6.56 -8.83 13.25
CA VAL A 48 -6.27 -7.86 14.33
C VAL A 48 -6.92 -8.33 15.64
N VAL A 49 -8.12 -8.91 15.57
CA VAL A 49 -8.80 -9.48 16.74
C VAL A 49 -8.03 -10.69 17.27
N ARG A 50 -7.61 -11.61 16.39
CA ARG A 50 -6.77 -12.77 16.76
C ARG A 50 -5.45 -12.38 17.45
N ARG A 51 -4.90 -11.19 17.15
CA ARG A 51 -3.67 -10.69 17.78
C ARG A 51 -3.86 -10.28 19.24
N HIS A 52 -5.07 -9.91 19.64
CA HIS A 52 -5.35 -9.37 20.98
C HIS A 52 -6.23 -10.30 21.83
N VAL A 53 -6.84 -11.33 21.24
CA VAL A 53 -7.70 -12.30 21.93
C VAL A 53 -7.43 -13.71 21.37
N THR A 54 -7.25 -14.69 22.27
CA THR A 54 -7.20 -16.10 21.89
C THR A 54 -8.60 -16.58 21.50
N LEU A 55 -8.88 -16.61 20.20
CA LEU A 55 -10.15 -17.07 19.66
C LEU A 55 -10.10 -18.58 19.35
N SER A 56 -11.17 -19.29 19.68
CA SER A 56 -11.43 -20.63 19.13
C SER A 56 -11.77 -20.52 17.64
N LYS A 57 -11.54 -21.58 16.86
CA LYS A 57 -11.91 -21.63 15.43
C LYS A 57 -13.41 -21.32 15.22
N GLU A 58 -14.26 -21.81 16.10
CA GLU A 58 -15.71 -21.56 16.03
C GLU A 58 -16.06 -20.08 16.29
N ALA A 59 -15.35 -19.41 17.21
CA ALA A 59 -15.58 -18.00 17.52
C ALA A 59 -15.10 -17.09 16.37
N ASP A 60 -14.03 -17.50 15.70
CA ASP A 60 -13.44 -16.80 14.56
C ASP A 60 -14.36 -16.84 13.32
N GLU A 61 -14.92 -18.02 13.02
CA GLU A 61 -15.93 -18.18 11.98
C GLU A 61 -17.21 -17.39 12.30
N ALA A 62 -17.66 -17.41 13.56
CA ALA A 62 -18.82 -16.65 13.99
C ALA A 62 -18.65 -15.13 13.82
N ILE A 63 -17.49 -14.59 14.24
CA ILE A 63 -17.16 -13.16 14.08
C ILE A 63 -17.11 -12.78 12.60
N THR A 64 -16.51 -13.65 11.76
CA THR A 64 -16.41 -13.41 10.32
C THR A 64 -17.80 -13.38 9.68
N GLN A 65 -18.65 -14.35 10.02
CA GLN A 65 -20.02 -14.44 9.52
C GLN A 65 -20.86 -13.22 9.92
N GLU A 66 -20.78 -12.80 11.19
CA GLU A 66 -21.49 -11.64 11.71
C GLU A 66 -21.02 -10.34 11.04
N LEU A 67 -19.71 -10.20 10.81
CA LEU A 67 -19.12 -9.03 10.14
C LEU A 67 -19.58 -8.94 8.68
N ILE A 68 -19.63 -10.05 7.96
CA ILE A 68 -20.14 -10.11 6.58
C ILE A 68 -21.60 -9.65 6.54
N GLU A 69 -22.43 -10.16 7.45
CA GLU A 69 -23.85 -9.80 7.51
C GLU A 69 -24.05 -8.31 7.84
N MET A 70 -23.26 -7.78 8.78
CA MET A 70 -23.30 -6.38 9.16
C MET A 70 -22.87 -5.47 7.99
N LEU A 71 -21.78 -5.81 7.30
CA LEU A 71 -21.28 -5.04 6.16
C LEU A 71 -22.23 -5.12 4.95
N GLY A 72 -22.92 -6.24 4.74
CA GLY A 72 -23.93 -6.38 3.69
C GLY A 72 -25.13 -5.44 3.84
N ARG A 73 -25.40 -4.95 5.07
CA ARG A 73 -26.45 -3.95 5.37
C ARG A 73 -25.90 -2.54 5.56
N ALA A 74 -24.58 -2.36 5.53
CA ALA A 74 -23.95 -1.08 5.82
C ALA A 74 -24.11 -0.11 4.64
N THR A 75 -24.64 1.09 4.92
CA THR A 75 -24.65 2.18 3.96
C THR A 75 -23.26 2.82 3.91
N VAL A 76 -22.52 2.62 2.81
CA VAL A 76 -21.18 3.19 2.64
C VAL A 76 -21.29 4.66 2.20
N GLN A 77 -20.80 5.58 3.03
CA GLN A 77 -20.60 6.98 2.62
C GLN A 77 -19.22 7.12 2.00
N LEU A 78 -19.16 7.30 0.68
CA LEU A 78 -17.89 7.52 -0.02
C LEU A 78 -17.34 8.91 0.34
N ARG A 79 -16.31 8.94 1.18
CA ARG A 79 -15.44 10.10 1.33
C ARG A 79 -14.21 9.85 0.45
N THR A 80 -14.04 10.65 -0.60
CA THR A 80 -12.79 10.69 -1.37
C THR A 80 -11.74 11.42 -0.52
N THR A 81 -11.29 10.78 0.55
CA THR A 81 -9.97 11.06 1.11
C THR A 81 -8.99 10.25 0.29
N ASP A 82 -7.82 10.80 -0.03
CA ASP A 82 -6.71 10.13 -0.73
C ASP A 82 -6.13 8.97 0.11
N HIS A 83 -6.96 7.99 0.46
CA HIS A 83 -6.59 6.78 1.18
C HIS A 83 -6.18 5.75 0.13
N LYS A 84 -4.92 5.90 -0.29
CA LYS A 84 -4.18 4.91 -1.06
C LYS A 84 -4.33 3.55 -0.36
N ALA A 85 -4.97 2.62 -1.06
CA ALA A 85 -5.36 1.31 -0.60
C ALA A 85 -4.20 0.53 0.06
N ALA A 86 -4.51 -0.12 1.19
CA ALA A 86 -3.63 -1.04 1.90
C ALA A 86 -3.54 -2.40 1.17
N HIS A 87 -2.96 -2.40 -0.03
CA HIS A 87 -2.62 -3.62 -0.76
C HIS A 87 -1.14 -3.57 -1.15
N ASN A 88 -0.32 -4.41 -0.54
CA ASN A 88 1.08 -4.73 -0.92
C ASN A 88 2.11 -3.58 -1.13
N ASP A 89 1.81 -2.34 -0.75
CA ASP A 89 2.81 -1.27 -0.80
C ASP A 89 3.64 -1.24 0.48
N ASP A 90 4.56 -2.20 0.65
CA ASP A 90 5.64 -2.02 1.63
C ASP A 90 6.54 -0.86 1.15
N PRO A 91 6.51 0.32 1.81
CA PRO A 91 7.13 1.51 1.25
C PRO A 91 8.64 1.34 1.18
N VAL A 92 9.19 1.55 -0.01
CA VAL A 92 10.64 1.60 -0.22
C VAL A 92 11.19 2.92 0.34
N LEU A 93 12.06 2.82 1.32
CA LEU A 93 12.69 3.95 2.00
C LEU A 93 14.13 4.15 1.52
N THR A 94 14.56 5.41 1.50
CA THR A 94 15.98 5.75 1.45
C THR A 94 16.65 5.44 2.79
N THR A 95 17.98 5.34 2.82
CA THR A 95 18.74 5.24 4.09
C THR A 95 18.40 6.36 5.07
N GLU A 96 18.14 7.57 4.56
CA GLU A 96 17.78 8.71 5.39
C GLU A 96 16.41 8.54 6.03
N GLN A 97 15.41 8.18 5.22
CA GLN A 97 14.04 7.95 5.67
C GLN A 97 13.98 6.79 6.66
N ALA A 98 14.73 5.70 6.39
CA ALA A 98 14.84 4.58 7.31
C ALA A 98 15.47 4.99 8.65
N ALA A 99 16.55 5.78 8.62
CA ALA A 99 17.20 6.27 9.82
C ALA A 99 16.28 7.16 10.66
N GLN A 100 15.57 8.08 10.01
CA GLN A 100 14.59 8.95 10.65
C GLN A 100 13.41 8.16 11.22
N PHE A 101 12.94 7.13 10.50
CA PHE A 101 11.82 6.29 10.93
C PHE A 101 12.08 5.57 12.26
N VAL A 102 13.30 5.08 12.48
CA VAL A 102 13.68 4.40 13.74
C VAL A 102 14.48 5.29 14.69
N ASN A 103 14.56 6.59 14.39
CA ASN A 103 15.23 7.62 15.19
C ASN A 103 16.71 7.31 15.49
N VAL A 104 17.46 6.89 14.47
CA VAL A 104 18.91 6.64 14.55
C VAL A 104 19.68 7.54 13.59
N SER A 105 21.00 7.60 13.77
CA SER A 105 21.83 8.37 12.85
C SER A 105 21.89 7.72 11.46
N ARG A 106 21.88 8.56 10.42
CA ARG A 106 22.06 8.14 9.01
C ARG A 106 23.30 7.26 8.78
N PRO A 107 24.51 7.59 9.29
CA PRO A 107 25.67 6.73 9.11
C PRO A 107 25.53 5.38 9.82
N TYR A 108 24.80 5.31 10.93
CA TYR A 108 24.53 4.04 11.60
C TYR A 108 23.59 3.16 10.77
N MET A 109 22.49 3.71 10.24
CA MET A 109 21.60 2.98 9.35
C MET A 109 22.33 2.47 8.10
N ALA A 110 23.23 3.29 7.51
CA ALA A 110 24.04 2.85 6.38
C ALA A 110 24.89 1.61 6.73
N LYS A 111 25.57 1.62 7.88
CA LYS A 111 26.36 0.48 8.37
C LYS A 111 25.51 -0.78 8.57
N LEU A 112 24.30 -0.64 9.11
CA LEU A 112 23.39 -1.76 9.34
C LEU A 112 22.92 -2.42 8.03
N ILE A 113 22.70 -1.61 6.99
CA ILE A 113 22.33 -2.11 5.67
C ILE A 113 23.54 -2.79 5.01
N ASP A 114 24.73 -2.20 5.12
CA ASP A 114 25.96 -2.77 4.57
C ASP A 114 26.37 -4.07 5.28
N SER A 115 26.10 -4.20 6.57
CA SER A 115 26.36 -5.42 7.33
C SER A 115 25.28 -6.50 7.15
N GLY A 116 24.19 -6.21 6.42
CA GLY A 116 23.06 -7.11 6.23
C GLY A 116 22.15 -7.27 7.46
N ALA A 117 22.37 -6.47 8.51
CA ALA A 117 21.48 -6.47 9.69
C ALA A 117 20.09 -5.92 9.34
N VAL A 118 20.04 -4.95 8.43
CA VAL A 118 18.81 -4.53 7.75
C VAL A 118 18.90 -5.02 6.30
N GLU A 119 17.89 -5.77 5.88
CA GLU A 119 17.84 -6.37 4.54
C GLU A 119 17.82 -5.29 3.45
N LEU A 120 18.82 -5.32 2.56
CA LEU A 120 18.88 -4.44 1.40
C LEU A 120 17.89 -4.94 0.35
N HIS A 121 16.96 -4.07 -0.06
CA HIS A 121 15.99 -4.43 -1.10
C HIS A 121 16.58 -4.23 -2.49
N GLN A 122 17.10 -3.03 -2.77
CA GLN A 122 17.71 -2.71 -4.05
C GLN A 122 18.74 -1.58 -3.88
N LYS A 123 19.63 -1.48 -4.87
CA LYS A 123 20.55 -0.34 -5.00
C LYS A 123 20.22 0.40 -6.29
N VAL A 124 19.94 1.70 -6.18
CA VAL A 124 19.67 2.57 -7.33
C VAL A 124 20.87 3.49 -7.49
N GLY A 125 21.77 3.14 -8.43
CA GLY A 125 23.09 3.78 -8.54
C GLY A 125 23.92 3.56 -7.27
N ASN A 126 24.29 4.65 -6.58
CA ASN A 126 24.98 4.56 -5.29
C ASN A 126 24.04 4.62 -4.07
N GLN A 127 22.74 4.80 -4.28
CA GLN A 127 21.78 4.93 -3.19
C GLN A 127 21.19 3.57 -2.79
N ARG A 128 21.15 3.31 -1.48
CA ARG A 128 20.50 2.13 -0.92
C ARG A 128 19.00 2.36 -0.79
N ARG A 129 18.23 1.30 -0.98
CA ARG A 129 16.78 1.25 -0.79
C ARG A 129 16.45 0.07 0.08
N VAL A 130 15.62 0.32 1.09
CA VAL A 130 15.20 -0.69 2.06
C VAL A 130 13.70 -0.66 2.21
N LEU A 131 13.11 -1.82 2.43
CA LEU A 131 11.69 -1.91 2.73
C LEU A 131 11.41 -1.45 4.16
N ARG A 132 10.28 -0.77 4.39
CA ARG A 132 9.88 -0.37 5.75
C ARG A 132 9.68 -1.60 6.64
N SER A 133 9.18 -2.71 6.11
CA SER A 133 9.06 -3.95 6.89
C SER A 133 10.41 -4.48 7.38
N ALA A 134 11.44 -4.45 6.54
CA ALA A 134 12.79 -4.90 6.89
C ALA A 134 13.36 -4.07 8.05
N VAL A 135 13.19 -2.74 7.99
CA VAL A 135 13.61 -1.82 9.05
C VAL A 135 12.83 -2.08 10.35
N THR A 136 11.53 -2.33 10.25
CA THR A 136 10.66 -2.62 11.41
C THR A 136 11.05 -3.94 12.08
N ARG A 137 11.33 -4.97 11.28
CA ARG A 137 11.79 -6.29 11.76
C ARG A 137 13.11 -6.17 12.51
N TRP A 138 14.06 -5.43 11.96
CA TRP A 138 15.33 -5.14 12.63
C TRP A 138 15.10 -4.40 13.96
N GLN A 139 14.28 -3.35 13.98
CA GLN A 139 14.02 -2.57 15.20
C GLN A 139 13.40 -3.44 16.31
N ALA A 140 12.49 -4.35 15.97
CA ALA A 140 11.89 -5.28 16.92
C ALA A 140 12.92 -6.26 17.51
N ALA A 141 13.78 -6.82 16.67
CA ALA A 141 14.88 -7.68 17.11
C ALA A 141 15.83 -6.93 18.04
N GLU A 142 16.19 -5.70 17.69
CA GLU A 142 17.10 -4.86 18.47
C GLU A 142 16.50 -4.49 19.84
N ARG A 143 15.23 -4.10 19.91
CA ARG A 143 14.53 -3.86 21.18
C ARG A 143 14.50 -5.10 22.07
N THR A 144 14.29 -6.27 21.48
CA THR A 144 14.28 -7.54 22.21
C THR A 144 15.67 -7.85 22.77
N ARG A 145 16.73 -7.58 22.01
CA ARG A 145 18.12 -7.74 22.47
C ARG A 145 18.41 -6.79 23.63
N GLN A 146 18.06 -5.52 23.50
CA GLN A 146 18.27 -4.51 24.55
C GLN A 146 17.53 -4.87 25.83
N ALA A 147 16.27 -5.29 25.73
CA ALA A 147 15.49 -5.73 26.89
C ALA A 147 16.11 -6.94 27.60
N LYS A 148 16.67 -7.90 26.85
CA LYS A 148 17.39 -9.05 27.42
C LYS A 148 18.64 -8.61 28.18
N VAL A 149 19.44 -7.73 27.59
CA VAL A 149 20.66 -7.22 28.24
C VAL A 149 20.32 -6.46 29.52
N LEU A 150 19.31 -5.58 29.46
CA LEU A 150 18.86 -4.83 30.64
C LEU A 150 18.37 -5.75 31.76
N LYS A 151 17.61 -6.80 31.41
CA LYS A 151 17.14 -7.80 32.37
C LYS A 151 18.29 -8.57 33.03
N LEU A 152 19.32 -8.92 32.27
CA LEU A 152 20.52 -9.58 32.82
C LEU A 152 21.25 -8.65 33.81
N LEU A 153 21.46 -7.38 33.43
CA LEU A 153 22.11 -6.41 34.30
C LEU A 153 21.31 -6.14 35.59
N SER A 154 19.98 -6.04 35.49
CA SER A 154 19.12 -5.90 36.68
C SER A 154 19.26 -7.09 37.62
N LYS A 155 19.27 -8.31 37.09
CA LYS A 155 19.39 -9.53 37.89
C LYS A 155 20.73 -9.61 38.62
N ASP A 156 21.82 -9.23 37.94
CA ASP A 156 23.17 -9.19 38.52
C ASP A 156 23.25 -8.20 39.69
N LEU A 157 22.66 -7.00 39.52
CA LEU A 157 22.59 -5.98 40.56
C LEU A 157 21.74 -6.41 41.76
N ASP A 158 20.59 -7.05 41.52
CA ASP A 158 19.71 -7.56 42.58
C ASP A 158 20.42 -8.64 43.43
N GLU A 159 21.25 -9.49 42.81
CA GLU A 159 22.04 -10.51 43.52
C GLU A 159 23.15 -9.89 44.38
N GLU A 160 23.83 -8.84 43.93
CA GLU A 160 24.88 -8.15 44.70
C GLU A 160 24.31 -7.38 45.91
N ILE A 161 23.18 -6.69 45.73
CA ILE A 161 22.50 -5.93 46.79
C ILE A 161 21.96 -6.84 47.89
N LEU A 162 21.42 -8.01 47.53
CA LEU A 162 20.88 -8.97 48.50
C LEU A 162 21.96 -9.83 49.17
N SER A 163 23.18 -9.85 48.62
CA SER A 163 24.33 -10.57 49.18
C SER A 163 25.25 -9.70 50.06
N SER A 164 24.98 -8.40 50.18
CA SER A 164 25.68 -7.46 51.07
C SER A 164 24.88 -7.15 52.34
#